data_AF-A0A933F041-F1
#
_entry.id   AF-A0A933F041-F1
#
_cell.length_a   1.000
_cell.length_b   1.000
_cell.length_c   1.000
_cell.angle_alpha   90.00
_cell.angle_beta   90.00
_cell.angle_gamma   90.00
#
_symmetry.space_group_name_H-M   'P 1'
#
loop_
_entity.id
_entity.type
_entity.pdbx_description
1 polymer ?
#
loop_
_entity_poly.entity_id
_entity_poly.type
_entity_poly.pdbx_seq_one_letter_code
_entity_poly.pdbx_strand_id
1 'polypeptide(L)'
;MSGLQADDPTTREFLRLSLATLAYRAGKTVRGTPDAFGQYRHSQDSNSCVEILAHMGDLMDWAVRMCQGESRWTTATPLPWEREIERFFGCLKAIDDYLASGAPIRWEPGRVFQGGIADALTHTGQLAMLRRLSGFKMKSENYSRADIQVGRVGIDQTPADPKYEFN
;
A
#
# COMPACT_ATOMS: atom_id res chain seq x y z
N MET A 1 -4.63 17.06 -17.30
CA MET A 1 -4.75 15.61 -17.57
C MET A 1 -3.36 15.02 -17.55
N SER A 2 -3.19 13.92 -16.83
CA SER A 2 -1.95 13.17 -16.60
C SER A 2 -1.38 12.49 -17.83
N GLY A 3 -2.11 12.44 -18.95
CA GLY A 3 -1.70 11.77 -20.19
C GLY A 3 -1.97 10.26 -20.20
N LEU A 4 -2.29 9.64 -19.06
CA LEU A 4 -2.70 8.24 -18.99
C LEU A 4 -4.15 8.07 -19.46
N GLN A 5 -4.35 7.29 -20.51
CA GLN A 5 -5.67 6.98 -21.07
C GLN A 5 -6.26 5.74 -20.36
N ALA A 6 -7.54 5.80 -19.99
CA ALA A 6 -8.20 4.76 -19.20
C ALA A 6 -8.39 3.42 -19.95
N ASP A 7 -8.46 3.49 -21.28
CA ASP A 7 -8.62 2.38 -22.22
C ASP A 7 -7.29 1.83 -22.75
N ASP A 8 -6.17 2.52 -22.51
CA ASP A 8 -4.83 2.02 -22.84
C ASP A 8 -4.47 0.83 -21.92
N PRO A 9 -4.15 -0.36 -22.47
CA PRO A 9 -3.77 -1.51 -21.68
C PRO A 9 -2.54 -1.26 -20.78
N THR A 10 -1.61 -0.41 -21.21
CA THR A 10 -0.40 -0.07 -20.43
C THR A 10 -0.72 0.75 -19.18
N THR A 11 -1.79 1.56 -19.19
CA THR A 11 -2.26 2.28 -17.99
C THR A 11 -2.66 1.30 -16.89
N ARG A 12 -3.38 0.24 -17.25
CA ARG A 12 -3.82 -0.79 -16.31
C ARG A 12 -2.63 -1.56 -15.76
N GLU A 13 -1.70 -1.95 -16.61
CA GLU A 13 -0.45 -2.60 -16.20
C GLU A 13 0.37 -1.72 -15.24
N PHE A 14 0.50 -0.43 -15.53
CA PHE A 14 1.18 0.54 -14.67
C PHE A 14 0.54 0.64 -13.28
N LEU A 15 -0.78 0.75 -13.19
CA LEU A 15 -1.49 0.81 -11.91
C LEU A 15 -1.29 -0.47 -11.11
N ARG A 16 -1.42 -1.64 -11.75
CA ARG A 16 -1.24 -2.94 -11.10
C ARG A 16 0.20 -3.17 -10.64
N LEU A 17 1.20 -2.76 -11.42
CA LEU A 17 2.60 -2.83 -11.01
C LEU A 17 2.88 -1.89 -9.82
N SER A 18 2.24 -0.72 -9.80
CA SER A 18 2.35 0.22 -8.69
C SER A 18 1.74 -0.36 -7.40
N LEU A 19 0.61 -1.08 -7.50
CA LEU A 19 0.00 -1.80 -6.38
C LEU A 19 0.90 -2.92 -5.86
N ALA A 20 1.49 -3.73 -6.75
CA ALA A 20 2.45 -4.77 -6.37
C ALA A 20 3.68 -4.17 -5.67
N THR A 21 4.15 -3.01 -6.14
CA THR A 21 5.26 -2.27 -5.51
C THR A 21 4.89 -1.78 -4.12
N LEU A 22 3.69 -1.21 -3.95
CA LEU A 22 3.17 -0.79 -2.66
C LEU A 22 3.05 -2.00 -1.71
N ALA A 23 2.46 -3.10 -2.17
CA ALA A 23 2.30 -4.33 -1.40
C ALA A 23 3.63 -4.88 -0.90
N TYR A 24 4.66 -4.92 -1.76
CA TYR A 24 6.01 -5.35 -1.38
C TYR A 24 6.60 -4.48 -0.27
N ARG A 25 6.60 -3.15 -0.47
CA ARG A 25 7.23 -2.21 0.46
C ARG A 25 6.49 -2.12 1.79
N ALA A 26 5.16 -2.09 1.75
CA ALA A 26 4.33 -2.11 2.95
C ALA A 26 4.43 -3.47 3.67
N GLY A 27 4.42 -4.58 2.93
CA GLY A 27 4.58 -5.94 3.46
C GLY A 27 5.88 -6.10 4.21
N LYS A 28 7.01 -5.69 3.63
CA LYS A 28 8.28 -5.61 4.36
C LYS A 28 8.15 -4.80 5.65
N THR A 29 7.48 -3.66 5.59
CA THR A 29 7.35 -2.71 6.69
C THR A 29 6.50 -3.25 7.84
N VAL A 30 5.50 -4.10 7.60
CA VAL A 30 4.61 -4.60 8.67
C VAL A 30 4.90 -6.06 9.07
N ARG A 31 5.62 -6.83 8.25
CA ARG A 31 5.89 -8.25 8.50
C ARG A 31 6.62 -8.48 9.83
N GLY A 32 6.05 -9.39 10.63
CA GLY A 32 6.59 -9.82 11.91
C GLY A 32 6.59 -8.73 13.00
N THR A 33 5.79 -7.68 12.83
CA THR A 33 5.67 -6.63 13.85
C THR A 33 4.58 -6.99 14.86
N PRO A 34 4.79 -6.73 16.17
CA PRO A 34 3.80 -7.02 17.19
C PRO A 34 2.76 -5.90 17.32
N ASP A 35 1.68 -6.13 18.07
CA ASP A 35 0.66 -5.11 18.38
C ASP A 35 1.25 -3.83 18.98
N ALA A 36 2.32 -3.94 19.77
CA ALA A 36 3.04 -2.80 20.33
C ALA A 36 3.59 -1.85 19.23
N PHE A 37 3.92 -2.36 18.05
CA PHE A 37 4.27 -1.52 16.91
C PHE A 37 3.05 -0.78 16.37
N GLY A 38 1.91 -1.46 16.21
CA GLY A 38 0.65 -0.82 15.78
C GLY A 38 0.24 0.34 16.70
N GLN A 39 0.42 0.20 18.01
CA GLN A 39 0.11 1.23 19.00
C GLN A 39 1.16 2.35 19.10
N TYR A 40 2.34 2.17 18.52
CA TYR A 40 3.41 3.15 18.61
C TYR A 40 3.03 4.45 17.88
N ARG A 41 3.21 5.58 18.58
CA ARG A 41 3.21 6.95 18.03
C ARG A 41 4.43 7.69 18.54
N HIS A 42 4.98 8.60 17.75
CA HIS A 42 6.22 9.29 18.12
C HIS A 42 5.98 10.42 19.14
N SER A 43 4.89 11.17 18.96
CA SER A 43 4.39 12.18 19.88
C SER A 43 2.90 12.00 20.13
N GLN A 44 2.35 12.64 21.16
CA GLN A 44 0.93 12.56 21.49
C GLN A 44 0.04 13.03 20.32
N ASP A 45 0.46 14.08 19.61
CA ASP A 45 -0.27 14.67 18.48
C ASP A 45 -0.02 13.98 17.13
N SER A 46 0.89 13.00 17.08
CA SER A 46 1.16 12.23 15.86
C SER A 46 0.23 11.02 15.75
N ASN A 47 -0.09 10.63 14.51
CA ASN A 47 -0.75 9.36 14.25
C ASN A 47 0.11 8.18 14.72
N SER A 48 -0.54 7.20 15.30
CA SER A 48 0.01 5.86 15.55
C SER A 48 0.16 5.06 14.28
N CYS A 49 0.98 4.01 14.31
CA CYS A 49 1.18 3.14 13.15
C CYS A 49 -0.12 2.49 12.67
N VAL A 50 -1.03 2.11 13.57
CA VAL A 50 -2.33 1.55 13.20
C VAL A 50 -3.25 2.58 12.53
N GLU A 51 -3.24 3.83 12.98
CA GLU A 51 -4.00 4.92 12.33
C GLU A 51 -3.44 5.22 10.93
N ILE A 52 -2.11 5.18 10.75
CA ILE A 52 -1.48 5.34 9.43
C ILE A 52 -1.87 4.18 8.49
N LEU A 53 -1.81 2.94 8.97
CA LEU A 53 -2.17 1.78 8.14
C LEU A 53 -3.67 1.77 7.82
N ALA A 54 -4.53 2.19 8.75
CA ALA A 54 -5.94 2.38 8.49
C ALA A 54 -6.20 3.43 7.40
N HIS A 55 -5.50 4.56 7.46
CA HIS A 55 -5.57 5.55 6.39
C HIS A 55 -5.13 4.99 5.04
N MET A 56 -4.06 4.18 5.00
CA MET A 56 -3.63 3.49 3.78
C MET A 56 -4.71 2.53 3.24
N GLY A 57 -5.45 1.83 4.10
CA GLY A 57 -6.61 1.02 3.70
C GLY A 57 -7.71 1.87 3.06
N ASP A 58 -8.03 3.02 3.67
CA ASP A 58 -9.05 3.95 3.18
C ASP A 58 -8.68 4.53 1.80
N LEU A 59 -7.39 4.81 1.57
CA LEU A 59 -6.87 5.22 0.25
C LEU A 59 -7.09 4.14 -0.82
N MET A 60 -6.92 2.86 -0.49
CA MET A 60 -7.12 1.76 -1.44
C MET A 60 -8.60 1.53 -1.74
N ASP A 61 -9.46 1.57 -0.72
CA ASP A 61 -10.92 1.51 -0.91
C ASP A 61 -11.42 2.69 -1.76
N TRP A 62 -10.88 3.88 -1.52
CA TRP A 62 -11.20 5.06 -2.34
C TRP A 62 -10.69 4.90 -3.77
N ALA A 63 -9.52 4.30 -3.99
CA ALA A 63 -9.01 4.03 -5.32
C ALA A 63 -9.87 3.05 -6.13
N VAL A 64 -10.47 2.03 -5.49
CA VAL A 64 -11.50 1.18 -6.12
C VAL A 64 -12.71 2.02 -6.55
N ARG A 65 -13.22 2.87 -5.65
CA ARG A 65 -14.37 3.74 -5.91
C ARG A 65 -14.10 4.72 -7.04
N MET A 66 -12.90 5.32 -7.09
CA MET A 66 -12.48 6.14 -8.21
C MET A 66 -12.54 5.35 -9.51
N CYS A 67 -11.98 4.14 -9.57
CA CYS A 67 -12.09 3.30 -10.77
C CYS A 67 -13.54 3.01 -11.17
N GLN A 68 -14.48 2.99 -10.22
CA GLN A 68 -15.92 2.84 -10.44
C GLN A 68 -16.66 4.16 -10.75
N GLY A 69 -15.97 5.31 -10.71
CA GLY A 69 -16.53 6.63 -11.00
C GLY A 69 -17.14 7.34 -9.80
N GLU A 70 -16.88 6.85 -8.59
CA GLU A 70 -17.33 7.45 -7.33
C GLU A 70 -16.23 8.28 -6.67
N SER A 71 -16.57 9.46 -6.14
CA SER A 71 -15.63 10.32 -5.41
C SER A 71 -15.68 10.16 -3.89
N ARG A 72 -16.58 9.31 -3.36
CA ARG A 72 -16.91 9.25 -1.93
C ARG A 72 -15.75 8.69 -1.09
N TRP A 73 -15.18 9.54 -0.25
CA TRP A 73 -14.25 9.18 0.82
C TRP A 73 -14.97 8.50 2.00
N THR A 74 -14.29 7.61 2.71
CA THR A 74 -14.77 7.02 3.97
C THR A 74 -13.57 6.85 4.89
N THR A 75 -13.68 7.35 6.12
CA THR A 75 -12.65 7.17 7.14
C THR A 75 -13.04 5.97 8.00
N ALA A 76 -12.23 4.91 8.00
CA ALA A 76 -12.46 3.74 8.84
C ALA A 76 -12.05 4.01 10.29
N THR A 77 -12.71 3.31 11.22
CA THR A 77 -12.19 3.15 12.58
C THR A 77 -11.07 2.12 12.53
N PRO A 78 -9.84 2.43 13.01
CA PRO A 78 -8.74 1.48 13.01
C PRO A 78 -9.08 0.19 13.77
N LEU A 79 -8.69 -0.95 13.19
CA LEU A 79 -8.84 -2.28 13.78
C LEU A 79 -7.61 -2.63 14.64
N PRO A 80 -7.65 -3.72 15.42
CA PRO A 80 -6.44 -4.30 16.00
C PRO A 80 -5.36 -4.54 14.94
N TRP A 81 -4.08 -4.40 15.30
CA TRP A 81 -2.97 -4.29 14.34
C TRP A 81 -2.93 -5.40 13.28
N GLU A 82 -3.04 -6.66 13.70
CA GLU A 82 -3.08 -7.81 12.78
C GLU A 82 -4.27 -7.72 11.80
N ARG A 83 -5.44 -7.33 12.29
CA ARG A 83 -6.65 -7.14 11.47
C ARG A 83 -6.54 -5.95 10.53
N GLU A 84 -5.82 -4.90 10.93
CA GLU A 84 -5.58 -3.75 10.06
C GLU A 84 -4.61 -4.10 8.92
N ILE A 85 -3.61 -4.94 9.19
CA ILE A 85 -2.75 -5.54 8.16
C ILE A 85 -3.61 -6.34 7.18
N GLU A 86 -4.43 -7.27 7.67
CA GLU A 86 -5.34 -8.06 6.83
C GLU A 86 -6.24 -7.17 5.97
N ARG A 87 -6.84 -6.12 6.57
CA ARG A 87 -7.71 -5.18 5.87
C ARG A 87 -6.97 -4.48 4.73
N PHE A 88 -5.81 -3.89 5.02
CA PHE A 88 -5.03 -3.17 4.01
C PHE A 88 -4.67 -4.05 2.80
N PHE A 89 -4.20 -5.28 3.03
CA PHE A 89 -3.89 -6.21 1.94
C PHE A 89 -5.16 -6.71 1.21
N GLY A 90 -6.29 -6.82 1.93
CA GLY A 90 -7.59 -7.06 1.31
C GLY A 90 -8.02 -5.94 0.35
N CYS A 91 -7.85 -4.68 0.75
CA CYS A 91 -8.14 -3.52 -0.09
C CYS A 91 -7.22 -3.45 -1.32
N LEU A 92 -5.92 -3.72 -1.15
CA LEU A 92 -4.96 -3.84 -2.27
C LEU A 92 -5.39 -4.92 -3.28
N LYS A 93 -5.82 -6.08 -2.78
CA LYS A 93 -6.35 -7.15 -3.62
C LYS A 93 -7.62 -6.72 -4.36
N ALA A 94 -8.54 -6.03 -3.69
CA ALA A 94 -9.79 -5.59 -4.32
C ALA A 94 -9.54 -4.67 -5.53
N ILE A 95 -8.62 -3.72 -5.42
CA ILE A 95 -8.26 -2.86 -6.56
C ILE A 95 -7.48 -3.61 -7.64
N ASP A 96 -6.53 -4.49 -7.30
CA ASP A 96 -5.85 -5.29 -8.31
C ASP A 96 -6.82 -6.21 -9.06
N ASP A 97 -7.77 -6.85 -8.35
CA ASP A 97 -8.79 -7.71 -8.96
C ASP A 97 -9.72 -6.90 -9.88
N TYR A 98 -10.14 -5.69 -9.46
CA TYR A 98 -10.92 -4.79 -10.32
C TYR A 98 -10.14 -4.44 -11.60
N LEU A 99 -8.86 -4.09 -11.46
CA LEU A 99 -7.99 -3.81 -12.59
C LEU A 99 -7.71 -5.08 -13.41
N ALA A 100 -7.62 -6.27 -12.82
CA ALA A 100 -7.40 -7.51 -13.57
C ALA A 100 -8.63 -7.93 -14.38
N SER A 101 -9.84 -7.61 -13.89
CA SER A 101 -11.11 -8.00 -14.51
C SER A 101 -11.38 -7.37 -15.88
N GLY A 102 -10.65 -6.32 -16.27
CA GLY A 102 -10.95 -5.52 -17.46
C GLY A 102 -12.09 -4.52 -17.28
N ALA A 103 -12.71 -4.41 -16.10
CA ALA A 103 -13.75 -3.42 -15.83
C ALA A 103 -13.25 -1.98 -16.12
N PRO A 104 -14.11 -1.08 -16.64
CA PRO A 104 -13.68 0.28 -17.02
C PRO A 104 -13.07 1.06 -15.85
N ILE A 105 -12.02 1.84 -16.13
CA ILE A 105 -11.53 2.87 -15.21
C ILE A 105 -12.32 4.15 -15.52
N ARG A 106 -13.30 4.49 -14.67
CA ARG A 106 -14.25 5.60 -14.89
C ARG A 106 -13.77 6.95 -14.34
N TRP A 107 -12.49 7.04 -14.01
CA TRP A 107 -11.84 8.24 -13.48
C TRP A 107 -10.53 8.50 -14.22
N GLU A 108 -9.90 9.64 -13.94
CA GLU A 108 -8.57 9.92 -14.48
C GLU A 108 -7.53 8.94 -13.85
N PRO A 109 -6.91 8.03 -14.62
CA PRO A 109 -6.02 7.00 -14.06
C PRO A 109 -4.82 7.60 -13.31
N GLY A 110 -4.26 8.71 -13.80
CA GLY A 110 -3.19 9.41 -13.11
C GLY A 110 -3.60 9.91 -11.73
N ARG A 111 -4.87 10.27 -11.51
CA ARG A 111 -5.36 10.65 -10.18
C ARG A 111 -5.52 9.45 -9.25
N VAL A 112 -5.85 8.28 -9.78
CA VAL A 112 -5.86 7.02 -9.01
C VAL A 112 -4.45 6.73 -8.47
N PHE A 113 -3.44 6.88 -9.33
CA PHE A 113 -2.04 6.76 -8.91
C PHE A 113 -1.65 7.86 -7.91
N GLN A 114 -1.87 9.14 -8.25
CA GLN A 114 -1.39 10.28 -7.45
C GLN A 114 -2.04 10.35 -6.06
N GLY A 115 -3.37 10.20 -6.00
CA GLY A 115 -4.12 10.36 -4.76
C GLY A 115 -4.20 9.10 -3.93
N GLY A 116 -4.29 7.91 -4.56
CA GLY A 116 -4.38 6.65 -3.82
C GLY A 116 -3.00 6.02 -3.59
N ILE A 117 -2.36 5.59 -4.67
CA ILE A 117 -1.17 4.71 -4.59
C ILE A 117 0.07 5.46 -4.12
N ALA A 118 0.34 6.65 -4.66
CA ALA A 118 1.51 7.46 -4.31
C ALA A 118 1.45 7.98 -2.87
N ASP A 119 0.25 8.30 -2.38
CA ASP A 119 0.05 8.71 -1.00
C ASP A 119 0.29 7.53 -0.03
N ALA A 120 -0.25 6.35 -0.33
CA ALA A 120 0.02 5.14 0.45
C ALA A 120 1.51 4.73 0.43
N LEU A 121 2.23 4.96 -0.69
CA LEU A 121 3.69 4.79 -0.75
C LEU A 121 4.42 5.79 0.18
N THR A 122 3.92 7.01 0.30
CA THR A 122 4.46 8.02 1.22
C THR A 122 4.28 7.57 2.67
N HIS A 123 3.09 7.10 3.02
CA HIS A 123 2.79 6.56 4.35
C HIS A 123 3.57 5.27 4.68
N THR A 124 3.88 4.45 3.67
CA THR A 124 4.80 3.31 3.84
C THR A 124 6.18 3.77 4.34
N GLY A 125 6.67 4.90 3.84
CA GLY A 125 7.92 5.51 4.34
C GLY A 125 7.83 5.97 5.79
N GLN A 126 6.69 6.54 6.19
CA GLN A 126 6.44 6.94 7.58
C GLN A 126 6.42 5.72 8.52
N LEU A 127 5.72 4.64 8.14
CA LEU A 127 5.72 3.39 8.90
C LEU A 127 7.12 2.78 9.02
N ALA A 128 7.91 2.78 7.95
CA ALA A 128 9.27 2.28 7.97
C ALA A 128 10.17 3.09 8.94
N MET A 129 10.00 4.41 8.97
CA MET A 129 10.69 5.28 9.92
C MET A 129 10.26 5.00 11.36
N LEU A 130 8.95 4.92 11.63
CA LEU A 130 8.42 4.62 12.96
C LEU A 130 8.84 3.23 13.46
N ARG A 131 8.96 2.25 12.55
CA ARG A 131 9.46 0.91 12.87
C ARG A 131 10.90 0.95 13.40
N ARG A 132 11.73 1.83 12.85
CA ARG A 132 13.10 2.06 13.36
C ARG A 132 13.08 2.76 14.72
N LEU A 133 12.26 3.80 14.88
CA LEU A 133 12.18 4.60 16.11
C LEU A 133 11.59 3.82 17.30
N SER A 134 10.67 2.90 17.04
CA SER A 134 10.08 2.00 18.04
C SER A 134 10.97 0.81 18.43
N GLY A 135 12.11 0.63 17.75
CA GLY A 135 13.05 -0.46 18.04
C GLY A 135 12.80 -1.76 17.28
N PHE A 136 11.70 -1.90 16.54
CA PHE A 136 11.36 -3.08 15.74
C PHE A 136 12.09 -3.15 14.39
N LYS A 137 13.40 -2.87 14.38
CA LYS A 137 14.23 -2.67 13.18
C LYS A 137 14.04 -3.76 12.12
N MET A 138 14.10 -3.34 10.86
CA MET A 138 14.18 -4.20 9.68
C MET A 138 15.43 -3.85 8.87
N LYS A 139 15.96 -4.81 8.11
CA LYS A 139 17.11 -4.57 7.24
C LYS A 139 16.74 -3.69 6.05
N SER A 140 17.72 -2.92 5.58
CA SER A 140 17.64 -2.25 4.28
C SER A 140 17.82 -3.27 3.16
N GLU A 141 17.33 -2.94 1.97
CA GLU A 141 17.51 -3.81 0.79
C GLU A 141 17.61 -2.97 -0.49
N ASN A 142 18.02 -3.61 -1.58
CA ASN A 142 17.93 -3.05 -2.92
C ASN A 142 16.60 -3.39 -3.61
N TYR A 143 15.63 -2.47 -3.60
CA TYR A 143 14.33 -2.67 -4.26
C TYR A 143 14.41 -2.90 -5.78
N SER A 144 15.47 -2.46 -6.47
CA SER A 144 15.65 -2.75 -7.91
C SER A 144 15.97 -4.23 -8.19
N ARG A 145 16.28 -5.00 -7.14
CA ARG A 145 16.52 -6.44 -7.19
C ARG A 145 15.37 -7.26 -6.59
N ALA A 146 14.32 -6.60 -6.10
CA ALA A 146 13.16 -7.27 -5.53
C ALA A 146 12.31 -7.95 -6.60
N ASP A 147 11.76 -9.12 -6.28
CA ASP A 147 10.85 -9.87 -7.15
C ASP A 147 9.42 -9.33 -7.04
N ILE A 148 9.19 -8.15 -7.61
CA ILE A 148 7.89 -7.48 -7.62
C ILE A 148 7.18 -7.81 -8.94
N GLN A 149 6.01 -8.45 -8.86
CA GLN A 149 5.25 -8.89 -10.02
C GLN A 149 3.80 -8.44 -9.93
N VAL A 150 3.24 -8.00 -11.07
CA VAL A 150 1.81 -7.70 -11.21
C VAL A 150 0.96 -8.87 -10.70
N GLY A 151 -0.11 -8.57 -9.96
CA GLY A 151 -1.00 -9.57 -9.37
C GLY A 151 -0.53 -10.16 -8.04
N ARG A 152 0.73 -9.93 -7.63
CA ARG A 152 1.18 -10.20 -6.26
C ARG A 152 0.95 -8.95 -5.44
N VAL A 153 -0.12 -8.94 -4.65
CA VAL A 153 -0.52 -7.80 -3.81
C VAL A 153 -0.85 -8.17 -2.37
N GLY A 154 -0.49 -9.38 -1.93
CA GLY A 154 -0.65 -9.86 -0.55
C GLY A 154 0.54 -9.56 0.35
N ILE A 155 0.45 -9.97 1.63
CA ILE A 155 1.54 -9.84 2.61
C ILE A 155 2.67 -10.87 2.39
N ASP A 156 2.35 -11.93 1.68
CA ASP A 156 3.17 -13.09 1.33
C ASP A 156 4.13 -12.84 0.14
N GLN A 157 4.40 -11.57 -0.17
CA GLN A 157 5.44 -11.16 -1.14
C GLN A 157 6.75 -11.88 -0.87
N THR A 158 7.40 -12.34 -1.95
CA THR A 158 8.72 -12.97 -1.91
C THR A 158 9.66 -12.09 -1.06
N PRO A 159 10.19 -12.59 0.07
CA PRO A 159 11.16 -11.83 0.84
C PRO A 159 12.40 -11.49 0.01
N ALA A 160 13.12 -10.44 0.41
CA ALA A 160 14.40 -10.08 -0.22
C ALA A 160 15.36 -11.26 -0.23
N ASP A 161 16.10 -11.43 -1.32
CA ASP A 161 17.26 -12.33 -1.32
C ASP A 161 18.29 -11.79 -0.32
N PRO A 162 18.75 -12.59 0.67
CA PRO A 162 19.68 -12.13 1.71
C PRO A 162 20.95 -11.46 1.17
N LYS A 163 21.39 -11.78 -0.06
CA LYS A 163 22.57 -11.13 -0.69
C LYS A 163 22.34 -9.67 -1.09
N TYR A 164 21.08 -9.23 -1.14
CA TYR A 164 20.68 -7.86 -1.44
C TYR A 164 20.18 -7.10 -0.21
N GLU A 165 20.26 -7.69 0.98
CA GLU A 165 20.00 -7.03 2.25
C GLU A 165 21.26 -6.43 2.88
N PHE A 166 21.11 -5.33 3.61
CA PHE A 166 22.20 -4.68 4.33
C PHE A 166 21.70 -3.98 5.61
N ASN A 167 22.61 -3.84 6.58
CA ASN A 167 22.34 -3.22 7.88
C ASN A 167 22.48 -1.70 7.84
#